data_AF-A0A2E5NV82-F1
#
_entry.id   AF-A0A2E5NV82-F1
#
_cell.length_a   1.000
_cell.length_b   1.000
_cell.length_c   1.000
_cell.angle_alpha   90.00
_cell.angle_beta   90.00
_cell.angle_gamma   90.00
#
_symmetry.space_group_name_H-M   'P 1'
#
loop_
_entity.id
_entity.type
_entity.pdbx_description
1 polymer ?
#
loop_
_entity_poly.entity_id
_entity_poly.type
_entity_poly.pdbx_seq_one_letter_code
_entity_poly.pdbx_strand_id
1 'polypeptide(L)'
;MTLSTAMAVLHKGLLQQVGKPNVVYDNPANTFVARFIGSPSMNIFRMKTNDIWFTTSDPTVRLPRRQETHSAKVQQDVLVGIRPHHFHVVHENDPGISIEVNLVEHLGRSNFVICSPLTSDSFLFEQENIQLETEAAINYEPGAQLRISADPEKITVFDLANDVVECALPSETKNQSKLPKEIPTKEIGQ
;
A
#
# COMPACT_ATOMS: atom_id res chain seq x y z
N MET A 1 -7.03 8.30 21.83
CA MET A 1 -5.62 8.16 22.26
C MET A 1 -5.45 6.73 22.76
N THR A 2 -4.50 5.96 22.21
CA THR A 2 -4.14 4.62 22.71
C THR A 2 -2.97 4.72 23.68
N LEU A 3 -2.87 3.76 24.61
CA LEU A 3 -2.13 3.90 25.87
C LEU A 3 -0.61 3.66 25.82
N SER A 4 -0.07 3.15 24.72
CA SER A 4 1.32 2.64 24.67
C SER A 4 2.32 3.61 24.04
N THR A 5 3.30 4.05 24.83
CA THR A 5 4.48 4.80 24.35
C THR A 5 5.35 3.97 23.40
N ALA A 6 5.38 2.65 23.60
CA ALA A 6 5.99 1.67 22.71
C ALA A 6 5.27 0.32 22.87
N MET A 7 5.39 -0.54 21.86
CA MET A 7 4.94 -1.92 21.87
C MET A 7 6.04 -2.85 21.36
N ALA A 8 6.00 -4.11 21.79
CA ALA A 8 6.87 -5.19 21.33
C ALA A 8 6.01 -6.28 20.68
N VAL A 9 6.37 -6.70 19.48
CA VAL A 9 5.71 -7.80 18.76
C VAL A 9 6.58 -9.05 18.85
N LEU A 10 6.00 -10.17 19.28
CA LEU A 10 6.69 -11.45 19.41
C LEU A 10 5.99 -12.51 18.56
N HIS A 11 6.77 -13.43 17.99
CA HIS A 11 6.29 -14.61 17.28
C HIS A 11 7.04 -15.83 17.81
N LYS A 12 6.32 -16.84 18.31
CA LYS A 12 6.90 -18.09 18.87
C LYS A 12 7.98 -17.84 19.94
N GLY A 13 7.80 -16.80 20.76
CA GLY A 13 8.76 -16.39 21.81
C GLY A 13 9.94 -15.55 21.33
N LEU A 14 10.10 -15.34 20.01
CA LEU A 14 11.15 -14.49 19.44
C LEU A 14 10.62 -13.07 19.18
N LEU A 15 11.39 -12.07 19.59
CA LEU A 15 11.10 -10.66 19.33
C LEU A 15 11.20 -10.36 17.84
N GLN A 16 10.16 -9.75 17.27
CA GLN A 16 10.08 -9.39 15.85
C GLN A 16 10.36 -7.90 15.63
N GLN A 17 9.71 -7.03 16.42
CA GLN A 17 9.87 -5.59 16.34
C GLN A 17 9.52 -4.90 17.67
N VAL A 18 10.18 -3.78 17.96
CA VAL A 18 9.82 -2.85 19.03
C VAL A 18 9.73 -1.45 18.46
N GLY A 19 8.68 -0.70 18.83
CA GLY A 19 8.52 0.68 18.38
C GLY A 19 7.26 1.36 18.90
N LYS A 20 7.04 2.61 18.53
CA LYS A 20 5.75 3.31 18.74
C LYS A 20 4.66 2.60 17.92
N PRO A 21 3.39 2.52 18.39
CA PRO A 21 2.33 1.81 17.66
C PRO A 21 2.21 2.19 16.18
N ASN A 22 2.17 3.49 15.86
CA ASN A 22 2.12 3.97 14.48
C ASN A 22 3.34 3.52 13.68
N VAL A 23 4.55 3.59 14.23
CA VAL A 23 5.78 3.17 13.53
C VAL A 23 5.75 1.66 13.21
N VAL A 24 5.26 0.82 14.12
CA VAL A 24 5.11 -0.62 13.89
C VAL A 24 3.99 -0.93 12.88
N TYR A 25 2.95 -0.08 12.82
CA TYR A 25 1.85 -0.20 11.86
C TYR A 25 2.24 0.24 10.44
N ASP A 26 2.89 1.39 10.33
CA ASP A 26 3.30 2.05 9.09
C ASP A 26 4.54 1.36 8.47
N ASN A 27 5.45 0.88 9.33
CA ASN A 27 6.73 0.28 8.92
C ASN A 27 6.94 -1.08 9.64
N PRO A 28 6.14 -2.11 9.29
CA PRO A 28 6.31 -3.45 9.87
C PRO A 28 7.64 -4.07 9.43
N ALA A 29 8.39 -4.68 10.34
CA ALA A 29 9.73 -5.20 10.03
C ALA A 29 9.75 -6.43 9.11
N ASN A 30 8.67 -7.22 9.14
CA ASN A 30 8.49 -8.47 8.38
C ASN A 30 7.00 -8.75 8.10
N THR A 31 6.69 -9.74 7.25
CA THR A 31 5.30 -10.01 6.88
C THR A 31 4.45 -10.53 8.04
N PHE A 32 5.06 -11.17 9.05
CA PHE A 32 4.37 -11.51 10.30
C PHE A 32 3.86 -10.26 11.01
N VAL A 33 4.71 -9.25 11.25
CA VAL A 33 4.29 -8.00 11.91
C VAL A 33 3.24 -7.27 11.07
N ALA A 34 3.41 -7.24 9.74
CA ALA A 34 2.45 -6.62 8.82
C ALA A 34 1.04 -7.25 8.88
N ARG A 35 0.97 -8.59 8.97
CA ARG A 35 -0.28 -9.34 9.12
C ARG A 35 -0.85 -9.28 10.54
N PHE A 36 0.00 -9.18 11.57
CA PHE A 36 -0.42 -9.21 12.98
C PHE A 36 -0.84 -7.85 13.52
N ILE A 37 -0.23 -6.75 13.05
CA ILE A 37 -0.52 -5.40 13.52
C ILE A 37 -1.44 -4.69 12.54
N GLY A 38 -2.69 -4.49 12.96
CA GLY A 38 -3.76 -3.86 12.20
C GLY A 38 -4.98 -4.77 12.08
N SER A 39 -6.16 -4.18 12.14
CA SER A 39 -7.43 -4.84 11.88
C SER A 39 -8.23 -3.95 10.92
N PRO A 40 -8.54 -4.38 9.70
CA PRO A 40 -8.13 -5.66 9.10
C PRO A 40 -6.61 -5.73 8.85
N SER A 41 -6.09 -6.93 8.59
CA SER A 41 -4.65 -7.16 8.44
C SER A 41 -4.13 -6.62 7.10
N MET A 42 -2.80 -6.49 6.95
CA MET A 42 -2.22 -6.13 5.65
C MET A 42 -2.43 -7.27 4.63
N ASN A 43 -2.90 -6.93 3.43
CA ASN A 43 -2.89 -7.85 2.30
C ASN A 43 -1.44 -8.02 1.83
N ILE A 44 -1.00 -9.25 1.59
CA ILE A 44 0.38 -9.55 1.21
C ILE A 44 0.37 -10.54 0.05
N PHE A 45 0.80 -10.03 -1.10
CA PHE A 45 0.80 -10.70 -2.40
C PHE A 45 2.21 -11.13 -2.78
N ARG A 46 2.36 -12.22 -3.54
CA ARG A 46 3.65 -12.62 -4.10
C ARG A 46 3.71 -12.22 -5.57
N MET A 47 4.57 -11.26 -5.87
CA MET A 47 4.70 -10.68 -7.20
C MET A 47 6.16 -10.71 -7.64
N LYS A 48 6.40 -10.63 -8.95
CA LYS A 48 7.76 -10.34 -9.43
C LYS A 48 8.03 -8.85 -9.33
N THR A 49 9.27 -8.46 -9.11
CA THR A 49 9.71 -7.04 -9.09
C THR A 49 9.38 -6.24 -10.36
N ASN A 50 9.09 -6.94 -11.47
CA ASN A 50 8.67 -6.35 -12.74
C ASN A 50 7.13 -6.22 -12.90
N ASP A 51 6.32 -6.72 -11.98
CA ASP A 51 4.85 -6.79 -12.12
C ASP A 51 4.11 -5.85 -11.13
N ILE A 52 4.85 -5.09 -10.32
CA ILE A 52 4.34 -4.22 -9.23
C ILE A 52 3.87 -2.87 -9.82
N TRP A 53 3.05 -2.92 -10.87
CA TRP A 53 2.48 -1.78 -11.60
C TRP A 53 1.15 -1.30 -11.01
N PHE A 54 0.96 -1.41 -9.69
CA PHE A 54 -0.32 -1.08 -9.02
C PHE A 54 -0.80 0.35 -9.30
N THR A 55 0.14 1.23 -9.63
CA THR A 55 -0.01 2.40 -10.51
C THR A 55 1.25 2.46 -11.39
N THR A 56 1.31 3.07 -12.58
CA THR A 56 0.61 4.28 -13.06
C THR A 56 0.27 4.15 -14.56
N SER A 57 -0.29 5.20 -15.16
CA SER A 57 -0.44 5.33 -16.62
C SER A 57 0.90 5.43 -17.38
N ASP A 58 2.03 5.59 -16.68
CA ASP A 58 3.38 5.62 -17.22
C ASP A 58 4.16 4.35 -16.80
N PRO A 59 4.56 3.47 -17.74
CA PRO A 59 5.32 2.25 -17.45
C PRO A 59 6.79 2.51 -17.06
N THR A 60 7.13 3.74 -16.67
CA THR A 60 8.46 4.11 -16.17
C THR A 60 8.55 4.24 -14.65
N VAL A 61 7.43 4.25 -13.91
CA VAL A 61 7.42 4.20 -12.43
C VAL A 61 7.82 2.80 -11.95
N ARG A 62 9.12 2.55 -12.00
CA ARG A 62 9.76 1.39 -11.39
C ARG A 62 9.84 1.63 -9.89
N LEU A 63 9.71 0.55 -9.11
CA LEU A 63 10.22 0.56 -7.74
C LEU A 63 11.64 1.14 -7.72
N PRO A 64 12.00 1.99 -6.74
CA PRO A 64 13.38 2.33 -6.50
C PRO A 64 14.09 1.05 -6.11
N ARG A 65 14.74 0.44 -7.10
CA ARG A 65 15.78 -0.52 -6.85
C ARG A 65 16.76 0.14 -5.90
N ARG A 66 17.02 -0.54 -4.78
CA ARG A 66 18.17 -0.26 -3.93
C ARG A 66 19.36 0.01 -4.83
N GLN A 67 20.01 1.17 -4.65
CA GLN A 67 21.15 1.55 -5.46
C GLN A 67 22.23 0.46 -5.37
N GLU A 68 22.56 -0.09 -6.53
CA GLU A 68 23.84 -0.75 -6.84
C GLU A 68 24.37 -1.83 -5.88
N THR A 69 23.69 -2.97 -5.80
CA THR A 69 24.38 -4.26 -5.56
C THR A 69 23.90 -5.37 -6.49
N HIS A 70 24.60 -5.51 -7.62
CA HIS A 70 24.63 -6.63 -8.57
C HIS A 70 23.35 -7.09 -9.31
N SER A 71 23.52 -7.31 -10.62
CA SER A 71 22.63 -8.08 -11.51
C SER A 71 21.25 -7.48 -11.82
N ALA A 72 21.27 -6.30 -12.47
CA ALA A 72 20.14 -5.76 -13.21
C ALA A 72 19.74 -6.64 -14.41
N LYS A 73 19.05 -7.76 -14.17
CA LYS A 73 18.28 -8.55 -15.17
C LYS A 73 17.38 -9.67 -14.60
N VAL A 74 17.56 -10.06 -13.34
CA VAL A 74 16.78 -11.17 -12.75
C VAL A 74 15.41 -10.66 -12.28
N GLN A 75 14.33 -11.29 -12.77
CA GLN A 75 13.02 -11.19 -12.13
C GLN A 75 13.12 -11.92 -10.79
N GLN A 76 12.89 -11.20 -9.69
CA GLN A 76 12.87 -11.79 -8.35
C GLN A 76 11.43 -11.77 -7.85
N ASP A 77 11.00 -12.89 -7.27
CA ASP A 77 9.76 -12.94 -6.51
C ASP A 77 9.96 -12.18 -5.19
N VAL A 78 9.06 -11.28 -4.89
CA VAL A 78 9.01 -10.48 -3.65
C VAL A 78 7.60 -10.51 -3.10
N LEU A 79 7.46 -10.17 -1.81
CA LEU A 79 6.16 -10.02 -1.18
C LEU A 79 5.78 -8.54 -1.15
N VAL A 80 4.53 -8.23 -1.48
CA VAL A 80 4.01 -6.87 -1.64
C VAL A 80 2.86 -6.67 -0.68
N GLY A 81 3.06 -5.80 0.32
CA GLY A 81 2.13 -5.48 1.37
C GLY A 81 1.34 -4.20 1.11
N ILE A 82 0.00 -4.29 1.15
CA ILE A 82 -0.93 -3.17 0.97
C ILE A 82 -2.02 -3.22 2.05
N ARG A 83 -2.24 -2.12 2.77
CA ARG A 83 -3.31 -2.04 3.79
C ARG A 83 -4.69 -1.92 3.13
N PRO A 84 -5.76 -2.45 3.75
CA PRO A 84 -7.13 -2.38 3.21
C PRO A 84 -7.59 -0.97 2.82
N HIS A 85 -7.25 0.06 3.59
CA HIS A 85 -7.61 1.47 3.34
C HIS A 85 -6.65 2.21 2.39
N HIS A 86 -5.61 1.54 1.87
CA HIS A 86 -4.71 2.08 0.84
C HIS A 86 -5.10 1.63 -0.58
N PHE A 87 -6.22 0.90 -0.71
CA PHE A 87 -6.86 0.64 -1.99
C PHE A 87 -7.90 1.69 -2.31
N HIS A 88 -8.07 1.96 -3.60
CA HIS A 88 -9.07 2.88 -4.13
C HIS A 88 -9.86 2.18 -5.23
N VAL A 89 -11.19 2.30 -5.19
CA VAL A 89 -12.04 1.89 -6.32
C VAL A 89 -11.91 2.96 -7.39
N VAL A 90 -11.58 2.55 -8.61
CA VAL A 90 -11.32 3.41 -9.78
C VAL A 90 -12.33 3.13 -10.89
N HIS A 91 -12.37 3.97 -11.93
CA HIS A 91 -13.26 3.71 -13.06
C HIS A 91 -12.76 2.52 -13.90
N GLU A 92 -13.67 1.89 -14.65
CA GLU A 92 -13.40 0.68 -15.43
C GLU A 92 -12.21 0.82 -16.41
N ASN A 93 -11.99 2.04 -16.92
CA ASN A 93 -10.92 2.40 -17.86
C ASN A 93 -9.59 2.80 -17.20
N ASP A 94 -9.55 2.98 -15.88
CA ASP A 94 -8.33 3.40 -15.17
C ASP A 94 -7.38 2.21 -14.94
N PRO A 95 -6.06 2.42 -14.82
CA PRO A 95 -5.13 1.36 -14.41
C PRO A 95 -5.53 0.76 -13.05
N GLY A 96 -5.60 -0.56 -12.98
CA GLY A 96 -6.08 -1.28 -11.80
C GLY A 96 -6.46 -2.72 -12.10
N ILE A 97 -6.89 -3.44 -11.05
CA ILE A 97 -7.21 -4.87 -11.05
C ILE A 97 -8.72 -5.04 -10.97
N SER A 98 -9.28 -5.92 -11.81
CA SER A 98 -10.69 -6.31 -11.73
C SER A 98 -10.90 -7.33 -10.62
N ILE A 99 -11.89 -7.08 -9.77
CA ILE A 99 -12.26 -7.91 -8.62
C ILE A 99 -13.78 -8.16 -8.57
N GLU A 100 -14.19 -9.26 -7.96
CA GLU A 100 -15.58 -9.57 -7.61
C GLU A 100 -15.77 -9.45 -6.11
N VAL A 101 -16.83 -8.77 -5.68
CA VAL A 101 -17.17 -8.60 -4.27
C VAL A 101 -17.76 -9.91 -3.71
N ASN A 102 -17.11 -10.50 -2.72
CA ASN A 102 -17.54 -11.74 -2.07
C ASN A 102 -18.42 -11.46 -0.84
N LEU A 103 -18.03 -10.46 -0.05
CA LEU A 103 -18.70 -10.07 1.20
C LEU A 103 -18.52 -8.56 1.45
N VAL A 104 -19.56 -7.93 1.99
CA VAL A 104 -19.54 -6.54 2.47
C VAL A 104 -20.01 -6.53 3.92
N GLU A 105 -19.19 -5.95 4.81
CA GLU A 105 -19.52 -5.72 6.22
C GLU A 105 -19.60 -4.20 6.47
N HIS A 106 -20.78 -3.73 6.87
CA HIS A 106 -21.01 -2.31 7.16
C HIS A 106 -20.60 -1.97 8.61
N LEU A 107 -19.48 -1.27 8.78
CA LEU A 107 -18.94 -0.86 10.09
C LEU A 107 -19.34 0.57 10.47
N GLY A 108 -20.40 1.09 9.85
CA GLY A 108 -21.01 2.40 10.12
C GLY A 108 -20.25 3.60 9.54
N ARG A 109 -18.93 3.68 9.74
CA ARG A 109 -18.08 4.74 9.16
C ARG A 109 -17.36 4.28 7.88
N SER A 110 -16.98 3.01 7.81
CA SER A 110 -16.39 2.38 6.64
C SER A 110 -17.12 1.07 6.33
N ASN A 111 -17.00 0.62 5.08
CA ASN A 111 -17.41 -0.70 4.64
C ASN A 111 -16.14 -1.55 4.48
N PHE A 112 -16.09 -2.69 5.17
CA PHE A 112 -15.07 -3.69 4.97
C PHE A 112 -15.52 -4.65 3.86
N VAL A 113 -14.70 -4.84 2.84
CA VAL A 113 -15.06 -5.61 1.65
C VAL A 113 -14.04 -6.72 1.43
N ILE A 114 -14.52 -7.96 1.35
CA ILE A 114 -13.73 -9.11 0.91
C ILE A 114 -14.08 -9.38 -0.55
N CYS A 115 -13.07 -9.55 -1.39
CA CYS A 115 -13.22 -9.70 -2.83
C CYS A 115 -12.18 -10.68 -3.40
N SER A 116 -12.45 -11.28 -4.55
CA SER A 116 -11.50 -12.13 -5.27
C SER A 116 -11.11 -11.49 -6.61
N PRO A 117 -9.87 -11.69 -7.10
CA PRO A 117 -9.47 -11.21 -8.42
C PRO A 117 -10.23 -11.94 -9.54
N LEU A 118 -10.79 -11.18 -10.49
CA LEU A 118 -11.54 -11.71 -11.65
C LEU A 118 -10.65 -12.10 -12.83
N THR A 119 -9.51 -11.43 -12.99
CA THR A 119 -8.60 -11.68 -14.10
C THR A 119 -7.74 -12.92 -13.87
N SER A 120 -7.19 -13.46 -14.95
CA SER A 120 -6.12 -14.46 -14.91
C SER A 120 -4.86 -13.99 -14.18
N ASP A 121 -4.82 -12.73 -13.74
CA ASP A 121 -3.84 -12.16 -12.82
C ASP A 121 -3.87 -12.81 -11.42
N SER A 122 -4.72 -13.84 -11.17
CA SER A 122 -4.60 -14.72 -10.00
C SER A 122 -3.16 -15.25 -9.79
N PHE A 123 -2.36 -15.38 -10.87
CA PHE A 123 -0.94 -15.74 -10.77
C PHE A 123 -0.05 -14.69 -10.06
N LEU A 124 -0.51 -13.46 -9.85
CA LEU A 124 0.14 -12.42 -9.05
C LEU A 124 -0.24 -12.50 -7.55
N PHE A 125 -1.18 -13.39 -7.18
CA PHE A 125 -1.81 -13.41 -5.87
C PHE A 125 -1.82 -14.82 -5.26
N GLU A 126 -0.85 -15.10 -4.39
CA GLU A 126 -0.91 -16.26 -3.47
C GLU A 126 -2.05 -16.16 -2.43
N GLN A 127 -2.79 -15.04 -2.38
CA GLN A 127 -4.02 -14.90 -1.59
C GLN A 127 -5.26 -14.96 -2.50
N GLU A 128 -6.18 -15.88 -2.21
CA GLU A 128 -7.47 -16.03 -2.91
C GLU A 128 -8.44 -14.85 -2.70
N ASN A 129 -8.22 -14.07 -1.64
CA ASN A 129 -9.06 -12.96 -1.22
C ASN A 129 -8.23 -11.70 -0.94
N ILE A 130 -8.72 -10.57 -1.45
CA ILE A 130 -8.25 -9.22 -1.19
C ILE A 130 -9.23 -8.54 -0.22
N GLN A 131 -8.69 -7.84 0.76
CA GLN A 131 -9.41 -7.12 1.81
C GLN A 131 -9.30 -5.61 1.58
N LEU A 132 -10.44 -4.93 1.48
CA LEU A 132 -10.53 -3.48 1.25
C LEU A 132 -11.26 -2.81 2.43
N GLU A 133 -10.88 -1.57 2.72
CA GLU A 133 -11.68 -0.68 3.57
C GLU A 133 -12.07 0.55 2.75
N THR A 134 -13.37 0.81 2.66
CA THR A 134 -13.97 1.82 1.78
C THR A 134 -14.91 2.74 2.55
N GLU A 135 -15.28 3.89 1.98
CA GLU A 135 -16.20 4.82 2.64
C GLU A 135 -17.62 4.23 2.75
N ALA A 136 -18.26 4.38 3.92
CA ALA A 136 -19.61 3.85 4.14
C ALA A 136 -20.70 4.44 3.24
N ALA A 137 -20.43 5.57 2.56
CA ALA A 137 -21.36 6.18 1.60
C ALA A 137 -21.52 5.37 0.30
N ILE A 138 -20.59 4.47 0.00
CA ILE A 138 -20.63 3.63 -1.21
C ILE A 138 -21.14 2.24 -0.84
N ASN A 139 -22.35 1.92 -1.29
CA ASN A 139 -22.91 0.58 -1.12
C ASN A 139 -22.43 -0.33 -2.25
N TYR A 140 -21.80 -1.44 -1.87
CA TYR A 140 -21.42 -2.53 -2.76
C TYR A 140 -22.30 -3.74 -2.45
N GLU A 141 -22.58 -4.54 -3.47
CA GLU A 141 -23.36 -5.78 -3.35
C GLU A 141 -22.45 -6.99 -3.65
N PRO A 142 -22.63 -8.14 -2.98
CA PRO A 142 -21.98 -9.38 -3.38
C PRO A 142 -22.26 -9.75 -4.85
N GLY A 143 -21.24 -10.18 -5.58
CA GLY A 143 -21.25 -10.40 -7.03
C GLY A 143 -21.04 -9.12 -7.87
N ALA A 144 -20.93 -7.93 -7.26
CA ALA A 144 -20.54 -6.74 -7.98
C ALA A 144 -19.09 -6.82 -8.46
N GLN A 145 -18.85 -6.41 -9.70
CA GLN A 145 -17.49 -6.30 -10.26
C GLN A 145 -16.99 -4.87 -10.07
N LEU A 146 -15.79 -4.74 -9.51
CA LEU A 146 -15.13 -3.46 -9.27
C LEU A 146 -13.73 -3.45 -9.87
N ARG A 147 -13.17 -2.26 -10.07
CA ARG A 147 -11.77 -2.08 -10.42
C ARG A 147 -11.06 -1.35 -9.29
N ILE A 148 -9.91 -1.87 -8.84
CA ILE A 148 -9.15 -1.30 -7.73
C ILE A 148 -7.71 -0.96 -8.12
N SER A 149 -7.19 0.13 -7.58
CA SER A 149 -5.77 0.49 -7.57
C SER A 149 -5.29 0.66 -6.12
N ALA A 150 -3.98 0.86 -5.93
CA ALA A 150 -3.41 1.12 -4.61
C ALA A 150 -2.44 2.31 -4.66
N ASP A 151 -2.42 3.13 -3.62
CA ASP A 151 -1.47 4.26 -3.52
C ASP A 151 -0.02 3.73 -3.54
N PRO A 152 0.80 4.10 -4.56
CA PRO A 152 2.18 3.63 -4.65
C PRO A 152 2.98 4.00 -3.41
N GLU A 153 2.83 5.21 -2.85
CA GLU A 153 3.57 5.66 -1.66
C GLU A 153 3.25 4.84 -0.39
N LYS A 154 2.29 3.92 -0.47
CA LYS A 154 1.81 3.06 0.62
C LYS A 154 2.08 1.57 0.40
N ILE A 155 2.78 1.22 -0.68
CA ILE A 155 3.21 -0.15 -0.95
C ILE A 155 4.48 -0.45 -0.14
N THR A 156 4.44 -1.53 0.64
CA THR A 156 5.61 -2.08 1.34
C THR A 156 6.12 -3.31 0.60
N VAL A 157 7.41 -3.39 0.25
CA VAL A 157 8.01 -4.56 -0.41
C VAL A 157 8.88 -5.32 0.58
N PHE A 158 8.73 -6.64 0.65
CA PHE A 158 9.53 -7.55 1.47
C PHE A 158 10.27 -8.58 0.60
N ASP A 159 11.51 -8.90 0.97
CA ASP A 159 12.34 -9.94 0.36
C ASP A 159 11.75 -11.32 0.69
N LEU A 160 11.46 -12.12 -0.34
CA LEU A 160 10.94 -13.49 -0.17
C LEU A 160 11.96 -14.43 0.52
N ALA A 161 13.26 -14.18 0.39
CA ALA A 161 14.31 -15.03 0.95
C ALA A 161 14.50 -14.83 2.47
N ASN A 162 14.29 -13.61 2.97
CA ASN A 162 14.58 -13.23 4.35
C ASN A 162 13.35 -12.75 5.14
N ASP A 163 12.20 -12.54 4.50
CA ASP A 163 10.97 -11.96 5.07
C ASP A 163 11.16 -10.53 5.65
N VAL A 164 12.14 -9.77 5.16
CA VAL A 164 12.47 -8.40 5.64
C VAL A 164 12.04 -7.35 4.62
N VAL A 165 11.55 -6.20 5.07
CA VAL A 165 11.26 -5.05 4.19
C VAL A 165 12.50 -4.61 3.40
N GLU A 166 12.39 -4.58 2.07
CA GLU A 166 13.43 -4.06 1.19
C GLU A 166 13.30 -2.55 0.99
N CYS A 167 12.10 -2.07 0.68
CA CYS A 167 11.79 -0.67 0.39
C CYS A 167 10.31 -0.36 0.69
N ALA A 168 10.05 0.82 1.25
CA ALA A 168 8.81 1.54 1.00
C ALA A 168 9.02 2.46 -0.22
N LEU A 169 8.01 2.65 -1.06
CA LEU A 169 8.11 3.61 -2.15
C LEU A 169 8.29 5.04 -1.57
N PRO A 170 9.35 5.77 -1.95
CA PRO A 170 9.58 7.11 -1.44
C PRO A 170 8.48 8.01 -1.96
N SER A 171 7.83 8.73 -1.04
CA SER A 171 6.91 9.78 -1.43
C SER A 171 7.66 10.85 -2.22
N GLU A 172 7.07 11.31 -3.33
CA GLU A 172 7.71 12.35 -4.13
C GLU A 172 7.85 13.59 -3.25
N THR A 173 9.09 13.93 -2.91
CA THR A 173 9.38 15.12 -2.12
C THR A 173 8.98 16.33 -2.94
N LYS A 174 7.79 16.87 -2.70
CA LYS A 174 7.30 18.11 -3.33
C LYS A 174 8.25 19.24 -2.97
N ASN A 175 9.21 19.42 -3.86
CA ASN A 175 10.28 20.40 -3.76
C ASN A 175 9.69 21.81 -3.97
N GLN A 176 9.09 22.36 -2.92
CA GLN A 176 8.64 23.74 -2.88
C GLN A 176 9.82 24.71 -2.67
N SER A 177 10.81 24.63 -3.56
CA SER A 177 11.81 25.68 -3.74
C SER A 177 11.40 26.57 -4.93
N LYS A 178 10.52 27.56 -4.68
CA LYS A 178 10.31 28.74 -5.55
C LYS A 178 9.50 29.86 -4.86
N LEU A 179 10.18 30.63 -4.01
CA LEU A 179 10.08 32.11 -4.08
C LEU A 179 10.64 32.54 -5.47
N PRO A 180 10.20 33.65 -6.12
CA PRO A 180 9.95 35.00 -5.55
C PRO A 180 8.56 35.55 -6.00
N LYS A 181 8.17 36.84 -5.97
CA LYS A 181 8.84 38.15 -5.84
C LYS A 181 8.03 39.16 -5.00
N GLU A 182 8.75 40.20 -4.56
CA GLU A 182 8.39 41.63 -4.46
C GLU A 182 7.00 42.07 -3.94
N ILE A 183 7.07 42.79 -2.83
CA ILE A 183 6.03 43.67 -2.29
C ILE A 183 5.98 44.96 -3.13
N PRO A 184 4.81 45.43 -3.60
CA PRO A 184 4.71 46.73 -4.24
C PRO A 184 4.76 47.84 -3.19
N THR A 185 5.90 48.54 -3.10
CA THR A 185 6.03 49.78 -2.33
C THR A 185 5.08 50.83 -2.91
N LYS A 186 4.07 51.26 -2.15
CA LYS A 186 3.30 52.46 -2.52
C LYS A 186 4.18 53.69 -2.30
N GLU A 187 4.56 54.35 -3.39
CA GLU A 187 5.14 55.68 -3.34
C GLU A 187 4.12 56.68 -2.77
N ILE A 188 4.63 57.60 -1.96
CA ILE A 188 3.93 58.80 -1.51
C ILE A 188 4.31 59.91 -2.48
N GLY A 189 3.34 60.56 -3.11
CA GLY A 189 3.59 61.57 -4.14
C GLY A 189 2.52 62.67 -4.16
N GLN A 190 2.79 63.73 -3.38
CA GLN A 190 2.37 65.14 -3.53
C GLN A 190 0.89 65.45 -3.77
#